data_AF-A0A6M0EMV8-F1
#
_entry.id   AF-A0A6M0EMV8-F1
#
_cell.length_a   1.000
_cell.length_b   1.000
_cell.length_c   1.000
_cell.angle_alpha   90.00
_cell.angle_beta   90.00
_cell.angle_gamma   90.00
#
_symmetry.space_group_name_H-M   'P 1'
#
loop_
_entity.id
_entity.type
_entity.pdbx_description
1 polymer ?
#
loop_
_entity_poly.entity_id
_entity_poly.type
_entity_poly.pdbx_seq_one_letter_code
_entity_poly.pdbx_strand_id
1 'polypeptide(L)'
;MSKLTQESKSSPFRLEGQFIGFLDATKEKPKYLWIDASEGERYIKVSKELRGYLREVLKPGQWLEISGKQKLKRKTGELKLKADHVALKSPNQQQLPCRSLADVSVSTPAKSSSTRACVMLCQKSSCRKRGAGDVYKAVTDSLRTRGLDEHVTIKTTGCQKQCKKGPVMVLMPDKSRYTQVDSQQISTIVDKHFACQLKSQQN
;
A
#
# COMPACT_ATOMS: atom_id res chain seq x y z
N MET A 1 -10.22 -53.14 -3.53
CA MET A 1 -10.93 -51.86 -3.73
C MET A 1 -9.93 -50.72 -3.72
N SER A 2 -9.38 -50.41 -4.89
CA SER A 2 -8.31 -49.43 -5.07
C SER A 2 -8.87 -48.03 -4.93
N LYS A 3 -8.55 -47.34 -3.83
CA LYS A 3 -8.88 -45.93 -3.64
C LYS A 3 -8.06 -45.12 -4.65
N LEU A 4 -8.71 -44.70 -5.73
CA LEU A 4 -8.20 -43.78 -6.72
C LEU A 4 -7.72 -42.51 -5.99
N THR A 5 -6.40 -42.38 -5.85
CA THR A 5 -5.74 -41.17 -5.34
C THR A 5 -6.01 -40.08 -6.37
N GLN A 6 -7.06 -39.29 -6.17
CA GLN A 6 -7.37 -38.17 -7.03
C GLN A 6 -6.28 -37.12 -6.86
N GLU A 7 -5.27 -37.18 -7.73
CA GLU A 7 -4.26 -36.14 -7.88
C GLU A 7 -4.98 -34.82 -8.17
N SER A 8 -4.96 -33.91 -7.20
CA SER A 8 -5.44 -32.56 -7.39
C SER A 8 -4.53 -31.91 -8.44
N LYS A 9 -5.01 -31.79 -9.69
CA LYS A 9 -4.29 -31.13 -10.80
C LYS A 9 -3.93 -29.71 -10.35
N SER A 10 -2.69 -29.51 -9.93
CA SER A 10 -2.16 -28.21 -9.53
C SER A 10 -1.24 -27.72 -10.63
N SER A 11 -1.63 -26.64 -11.32
CA SER A 11 -0.76 -26.00 -12.30
C SER A 11 0.14 -24.98 -11.61
N PRO A 12 1.39 -24.80 -12.09
CA PRO A 12 2.18 -23.66 -11.69
C PRO A 12 1.51 -22.38 -12.19
N PHE A 13 1.64 -21.30 -11.44
CA PHE A 13 1.31 -19.96 -11.91
C PHE A 13 2.47 -19.02 -11.59
N ARG A 14 2.65 -18.02 -12.45
CA ARG A 14 3.53 -16.88 -12.22
C ARG A 14 2.66 -15.65 -12.40
N LEU A 15 2.70 -14.77 -11.41
CA LEU A 15 1.91 -13.55 -11.39
C LEU A 15 2.80 -12.42 -10.90
N GLU A 16 2.65 -11.28 -11.55
CA GLU A 16 3.37 -10.07 -11.18
C GLU A 16 2.36 -9.02 -10.74
N GLY A 17 2.75 -8.22 -9.76
CA GLY A 17 1.88 -7.16 -9.29
C GLY A 17 2.54 -6.31 -8.21
N GLN A 18 1.96 -5.14 -7.99
CA GLN A 18 2.38 -4.24 -6.94
C GLN A 18 1.82 -4.72 -5.60
N PHE A 19 2.68 -4.87 -4.61
CA PHE A 19 2.26 -5.24 -3.27
C PHE A 19 1.42 -4.11 -2.64
N ILE A 20 0.17 -4.39 -2.30
CA ILE A 20 -0.69 -3.43 -1.60
C ILE A 20 -0.55 -3.61 -0.09
N GLY A 21 -0.52 -4.85 0.40
CA GLY A 21 -0.42 -5.12 1.83
C GLY A 21 -0.73 -6.57 2.21
N PHE A 22 -0.71 -6.84 3.52
CA PHE A 22 -1.10 -8.14 4.04
C PHE A 22 -2.54 -8.11 4.57
N LEU A 23 -3.34 -9.12 4.21
CA LEU A 23 -4.57 -9.41 4.93
C LEU A 23 -4.14 -10.06 6.25
N ASP A 24 -4.39 -9.38 7.38
CA ASP A 24 -3.94 -9.71 8.74
C ASP A 24 -2.64 -9.01 9.23
N ALA A 25 -2.45 -7.72 8.95
CA ALA A 25 -1.33 -6.92 9.49
C ALA A 25 -1.20 -6.95 11.04
N THR A 26 -2.26 -7.31 11.76
CA THR A 26 -2.32 -7.44 13.22
C THR A 26 -1.75 -8.75 13.75
N LYS A 27 -1.57 -9.78 12.90
CA LYS A 27 -1.01 -11.08 13.31
C LYS A 27 0.47 -11.12 12.98
N GLU A 28 1.23 -11.76 13.86
CA GLU A 28 2.68 -11.98 13.72
C GLU A 28 3.08 -12.69 12.41
N LYS A 29 2.14 -13.39 11.75
CA LYS A 29 2.35 -14.14 10.52
C LYS A 29 1.21 -13.89 9.51
N PRO A 30 1.40 -13.03 8.49
CA PRO A 30 0.35 -12.73 7.53
C PRO A 30 0.00 -13.96 6.69
N LYS A 31 -1.30 -14.27 6.56
CA LYS A 31 -1.75 -15.48 5.83
C LYS A 31 -1.97 -15.22 4.34
N TYR A 32 -2.30 -13.99 3.97
CA TYR A 32 -2.61 -13.60 2.60
C TYR A 32 -1.86 -12.34 2.20
N LEU A 33 -1.32 -12.38 0.99
CA LEU A 33 -0.69 -11.28 0.30
C LEU A 33 -1.74 -10.63 -0.62
N TRP A 34 -1.90 -9.32 -0.51
CA TRP A 34 -2.76 -8.53 -1.40
C TRP A 34 -1.88 -7.78 -2.38
N ILE A 35 -2.10 -8.02 -3.67
CA ILE A 35 -1.36 -7.38 -4.75
C ILE A 35 -2.31 -6.77 -5.78
N ASP A 36 -1.82 -5.75 -6.46
CA ASP A 36 -2.42 -5.15 -7.65
C ASP A 36 -1.73 -5.71 -8.90
N ALA A 37 -2.39 -6.59 -9.64
CA ALA A 37 -1.88 -7.08 -10.92
C ALA A 37 -2.48 -6.27 -12.08
N SER A 38 -1.97 -6.46 -13.30
CA SER A 38 -2.54 -5.83 -14.51
C SER A 38 -4.01 -6.20 -14.75
N GLU A 39 -4.44 -7.37 -14.27
CA GLU A 39 -5.82 -7.85 -14.31
C GLU A 39 -6.63 -7.50 -13.04
N GLY A 40 -6.14 -6.53 -12.26
CA GLY A 40 -6.75 -6.03 -11.03
C GLY A 40 -6.24 -6.70 -9.76
N GLU A 41 -6.92 -6.40 -8.65
CA GLU A 41 -6.51 -6.85 -7.32
C GLU A 41 -6.63 -8.39 -7.17
N ARG A 42 -5.60 -9.01 -6.58
CA ARG A 42 -5.53 -10.44 -6.33
C ARG A 42 -5.09 -10.73 -4.89
N TYR A 43 -5.66 -11.80 -4.32
CA TYR A 43 -5.33 -12.29 -3.00
C TYR A 43 -4.64 -13.64 -3.08
N ILE A 44 -3.40 -13.72 -2.60
CA ILE A 44 -2.57 -14.92 -2.72
C ILE A 44 -2.27 -15.46 -1.34
N LYS A 45 -2.53 -16.75 -1.14
CA LYS A 45 -2.20 -17.40 0.12
C LYS A 45 -0.69 -17.63 0.21
N VAL A 46 -0.07 -17.12 1.26
CA VAL A 46 1.38 -17.28 1.49
C VAL A 46 1.66 -18.63 2.16
N SER A 47 2.63 -19.39 1.62
CA SER A 47 3.16 -20.62 2.25
C SER A 47 3.69 -20.31 3.66
N LYS A 48 3.82 -21.34 4.52
CA LYS A 48 4.21 -21.11 5.91
C LYS A 48 5.66 -20.62 6.01
N GLU A 49 6.53 -21.07 5.11
CA GLU A 49 7.96 -20.70 5.09
C GLU A 49 8.18 -19.25 4.71
N LEU A 50 7.36 -18.69 3.80
CA LEU A 50 7.56 -17.33 3.31
C LEU A 50 7.07 -16.23 4.27
N ARG A 51 6.30 -16.55 5.32
CA ARG A 51 5.67 -15.52 6.17
C ARG A 51 6.64 -14.70 7.02
N GLY A 52 7.76 -15.31 7.43
CA GLY A 52 8.78 -14.61 8.21
C GLY A 52 9.53 -13.61 7.34
N TYR A 53 10.10 -14.12 6.24
CA TYR A 53 10.87 -13.34 5.27
C TYR A 53 10.08 -12.18 4.65
N LEU A 54 8.85 -12.44 4.19
CA LEU A 54 8.09 -11.43 3.46
C LEU A 54 7.65 -10.24 4.30
N ARG A 55 7.48 -10.39 5.62
CA ARG A 55 7.12 -9.26 6.47
C ARG A 55 8.26 -8.26 6.63
N GLU A 56 9.49 -8.74 6.63
CA GLU A 56 10.69 -7.91 6.77
C GLU A 56 11.08 -7.24 5.45
N VAL A 57 10.86 -7.96 4.34
CA VAL A 57 11.33 -7.53 3.02
C VAL A 57 10.29 -6.71 2.25
N LEU A 58 8.99 -7.01 2.42
CA LEU A 58 7.94 -6.39 1.60
C LEU A 58 7.37 -5.11 2.23
N LYS A 59 7.40 -4.04 1.44
CA LYS A 59 6.79 -2.73 1.73
C LYS A 59 5.70 -2.44 0.70
N PRO A 60 4.53 -1.93 1.12
CA PRO A 60 3.49 -1.51 0.18
C PRO A 60 4.05 -0.62 -0.94
N GLY A 61 3.66 -0.88 -2.17
CA GLY A 61 4.15 -0.20 -3.37
C GLY A 61 5.28 -0.93 -4.12
N GLN A 62 5.89 -1.98 -3.54
CA GLN A 62 6.93 -2.75 -4.23
C GLN A 62 6.35 -3.68 -5.29
N TRP A 63 7.00 -3.76 -6.44
CA TRP A 63 6.67 -4.75 -7.46
C TRP A 63 7.17 -6.13 -7.06
N LEU A 64 6.26 -7.10 -7.11
CA LEU A 64 6.54 -8.48 -6.76
C LEU A 64 6.32 -9.39 -7.94
N GLU A 65 7.22 -10.36 -8.05
CA GLU A 65 7.02 -11.54 -8.84
C GLU A 65 6.69 -12.71 -7.90
N ILE A 66 5.51 -13.28 -8.08
CA ILE A 66 4.97 -14.32 -7.23
C ILE A 66 4.76 -15.56 -8.08
N SER A 67 5.37 -16.66 -7.66
CA SER A 67 5.16 -17.96 -8.30
C SER A 67 4.70 -18.98 -7.29
N GLY A 68 3.91 -19.93 -7.76
CA GLY A 68 3.36 -20.95 -6.90
C GLY A 68 2.42 -21.90 -7.61
N LYS A 69 1.54 -22.52 -6.84
CA LYS A 69 0.63 -23.55 -7.33
C LYS A 69 -0.80 -23.06 -7.20
N GLN A 70 -1.55 -23.16 -8.29
CA GLN A 70 -2.99 -22.95 -8.28
C GLN A 70 -3.69 -24.31 -8.18
N LYS A 71 -4.63 -24.43 -7.26
CA LYS A 71 -5.43 -25.65 -7.07
C LYS A 71 -6.89 -25.34 -7.34
N LEU A 72 -7.48 -26.02 -8.32
CA LEU A 72 -8.91 -25.99 -8.56
C LEU A 72 -9.58 -27.08 -7.69
N LYS A 73 -10.42 -26.67 -6.75
CA LYS A 73 -11.19 -27.63 -5.95
C LYS A 73 -12.38 -28.14 -6.77
N ARG A 74 -12.29 -29.37 -7.28
CA ARG A 74 -13.37 -30.03 -8.05
C ARG A 74 -14.74 -30.00 -7.35
N LYS A 75 -14.79 -30.02 -6.01
CA LYS A 75 -16.05 -30.01 -5.22
C LYS A 75 -16.73 -28.64 -5.07
N THR A 76 -16.03 -27.53 -5.30
CA THR A 76 -16.53 -26.17 -4.99
C THR A 76 -16.34 -25.18 -6.14
N GLY A 77 -15.67 -25.58 -7.24
CA GLY A 77 -15.31 -24.68 -8.34
C GLY A 77 -14.27 -23.61 -7.97
N GLU A 78 -13.87 -23.52 -6.69
CA GLU A 78 -13.01 -22.47 -6.16
C GLU A 78 -11.54 -22.67 -6.60
N LEU A 79 -11.00 -21.68 -7.32
CA LEU A 79 -9.59 -21.61 -7.71
C LEU A 79 -8.77 -20.99 -6.57
N LYS A 80 -7.81 -21.74 -6.04
CA LYS A 80 -6.97 -21.28 -4.92
C LYS A 80 -5.52 -21.11 -5.33
N LEU A 81 -5.05 -19.87 -5.26
CA LEU A 81 -3.64 -19.50 -5.49
C LEU A 81 -2.84 -19.65 -4.18
N LYS A 82 -1.76 -20.44 -4.21
CA LYS A 82 -0.77 -20.54 -3.14
C LYS A 82 0.59 -20.13 -3.68
N ALA A 83 1.17 -19.06 -3.13
CA ALA A 83 2.53 -18.66 -3.42
C ALA A 83 3.51 -19.61 -2.71
N ASP A 84 4.44 -20.16 -3.48
CA ASP A 84 5.57 -20.92 -2.97
C ASP A 84 6.87 -20.10 -3.06
N HIS A 85 6.93 -19.08 -3.93
CA HIS A 85 8.03 -18.12 -4.04
C HIS A 85 7.51 -16.69 -4.29
N VAL A 86 8.14 -15.71 -3.65
CA VAL A 86 7.84 -14.28 -3.82
C VAL A 86 9.17 -13.53 -3.84
N ALA A 87 9.44 -12.83 -4.94
CA ALA A 87 10.63 -12.02 -5.13
C ALA A 87 10.27 -10.58 -5.44
N LEU A 88 11.11 -9.64 -4.98
CA LEU A 88 11.04 -8.25 -5.39
C LEU A 88 11.51 -8.13 -6.84
N LYS A 89 10.64 -7.61 -7.71
CA LYS A 89 10.99 -7.29 -9.08
C LYS A 89 11.47 -5.84 -9.12
N SER A 90 12.75 -5.64 -8.84
CA SER A 90 13.40 -4.33 -9.02
C SER A 90 13.38 -3.96 -10.50
N PRO A 91 13.00 -2.72 -10.89
CA PRO A 91 12.98 -2.29 -12.29
C PRO A 91 14.39 -2.07 -12.89
N ASN A 92 15.45 -2.61 -12.30
CA ASN A 92 16.81 -2.41 -12.79
C ASN A 92 17.70 -3.63 -12.50
N GLN A 93 17.78 -4.54 -13.46
CA GLN A 93 18.84 -5.54 -13.52
C GLN A 93 19.91 -5.05 -14.51
N GLN A 94 20.97 -4.43 -14.00
CA GLN A 94 22.32 -4.60 -14.51
C GLN A 94 23.28 -4.76 -13.32
N GLN A 95 23.45 -6.03 -12.94
CA GLN A 95 24.62 -6.72 -12.38
C GLN A 95 25.87 -5.87 -12.03
N LEU A 96 26.27 -5.87 -10.76
CA LEU A 96 27.67 -5.70 -10.34
C LEU A 96 27.99 -6.63 -9.14
N PRO A 97 29.12 -7.35 -9.17
CA PRO A 97 29.53 -8.26 -8.09
C PRO A 97 30.25 -7.51 -6.94
N CYS A 98 29.95 -7.91 -5.71
CA CYS A 98 30.74 -7.85 -4.47
C CYS A 98 31.67 -6.63 -4.21
N ARG A 99 31.36 -5.81 -3.19
CA ARG A 99 32.15 -5.66 -1.92
C ARG A 99 31.73 -4.44 -1.07
N SER A 100 31.76 -4.68 0.25
CA SER A 100 31.85 -3.81 1.43
C SER A 100 30.74 -2.81 1.78
N LEU A 101 30.15 -3.14 2.94
CA LEU A 101 29.62 -2.35 4.03
C LEU A 101 30.06 -0.88 4.12
N ALA A 102 29.12 -0.09 4.63
CA ALA A 102 29.25 1.19 5.32
C ALA A 102 28.85 2.44 4.51
N ASP A 103 27.75 3.00 5.02
CA ASP A 103 27.41 4.42 5.05
C ASP A 103 26.56 5.05 3.94
N VAL A 104 25.29 5.23 4.34
CA VAL A 104 24.50 6.46 4.24
C VAL A 104 24.42 7.09 2.86
N SER A 105 23.34 6.75 2.15
CA SER A 105 22.63 7.67 1.26
C SER A 105 21.21 7.14 1.08
N VAL A 106 20.28 7.58 1.93
CA VAL A 106 18.83 7.39 1.71
C VAL A 106 18.43 8.38 0.61
N SER A 107 18.77 7.97 -0.61
CA SER A 107 18.46 8.68 -1.84
C SER A 107 17.50 7.82 -2.64
N THR A 108 16.25 8.27 -2.72
CA THR A 108 15.39 8.22 -3.92
C THR A 108 14.93 6.81 -4.42
N PRO A 109 14.10 6.70 -5.49
CA PRO A 109 12.88 7.44 -5.90
C PRO A 109 11.73 6.52 -6.44
N ALA A 110 10.64 7.16 -6.93
CA ALA A 110 9.78 6.81 -8.09
C ALA A 110 8.58 5.85 -7.87
N LYS A 111 7.31 6.32 -7.99
CA LYS A 111 6.42 6.49 -9.18
C LYS A 111 5.92 5.13 -9.74
N SER A 112 4.67 4.87 -10.15
CA SER A 112 3.50 5.67 -10.55
C SER A 112 2.31 4.73 -10.79
N SER A 113 1.13 5.06 -10.28
CA SER A 113 -0.13 4.72 -10.96
C SER A 113 -1.04 5.94 -10.85
N SER A 114 -1.75 6.25 -11.93
CA SER A 114 -2.37 7.53 -12.27
C SER A 114 -3.61 7.89 -11.42
N THR A 115 -3.51 7.81 -10.10
CA THR A 115 -4.54 8.32 -9.19
C THR A 115 -4.10 9.70 -8.71
N ARG A 116 -4.86 10.74 -9.06
CA ARG A 116 -4.64 12.09 -8.51
C ARG A 116 -4.55 11.99 -6.99
N ALA A 117 -3.50 12.58 -6.42
CA ALA A 117 -3.33 12.66 -4.99
C ALA A 117 -4.57 13.30 -4.37
N CYS A 118 -5.07 12.74 -3.27
CA CYS A 118 -6.20 13.36 -2.59
C CYS A 118 -6.12 13.26 -1.07
N VAL A 119 -6.58 14.33 -0.42
CA VAL A 119 -6.68 14.45 1.03
C VAL A 119 -8.13 14.27 1.44
N MET A 120 -8.43 13.21 2.17
CA MET A 120 -9.77 12.86 2.62
C MET A 120 -9.98 13.27 4.08
N LEU A 121 -10.89 14.22 4.34
CA LEU A 121 -11.13 14.79 5.66
C LEU A 121 -12.55 14.51 6.17
N CYS A 122 -12.67 13.95 7.37
CA CYS A 122 -13.98 13.73 7.99
C CYS A 122 -14.59 15.06 8.49
N GLN A 123 -15.71 15.47 7.91
CA GLN A 123 -16.41 16.72 8.27
C GLN A 123 -17.71 16.52 9.09
N LYS A 124 -17.98 15.30 9.59
CA LYS A 124 -19.14 15.08 10.47
C LYS A 124 -18.99 15.80 11.81
N SER A 125 -20.12 16.00 12.49
CA SER A 125 -20.25 16.79 13.73
C SER A 125 -19.17 16.49 14.78
N SER A 126 -18.85 15.23 15.06
CA SER A 126 -17.81 14.86 16.02
C SER A 126 -16.40 15.32 15.64
N CYS A 127 -16.04 15.29 14.35
CA CYS A 127 -14.73 15.76 13.89
C CYS A 127 -14.71 17.28 13.77
N ARG A 128 -15.80 17.90 13.32
CA ARG A 128 -15.92 19.36 13.25
C ARG A 128 -15.82 20.02 14.63
N LYS A 129 -16.45 19.45 15.66
CA LYS A 129 -16.32 19.90 17.07
C LYS A 129 -14.89 19.79 17.63
N ARG A 130 -14.02 19.00 16.99
CA ARG A 130 -12.63 18.76 17.41
C ARG A 130 -11.61 19.51 16.53
N GLY A 131 -12.04 20.51 15.76
CA GLY A 131 -11.15 21.33 14.94
C GLY A 131 -10.95 20.82 13.50
N ALA A 132 -11.79 19.92 12.98
CA ALA A 132 -11.65 19.48 11.59
C ALA A 132 -11.83 20.61 10.55
N GLY A 133 -12.50 21.71 10.93
CA GLY A 133 -12.59 22.91 10.10
C GLY A 133 -11.26 23.64 9.97
N ASP A 134 -10.53 23.78 11.08
CA ASP A 134 -9.22 24.42 11.11
C ASP A 134 -8.17 23.57 10.38
N VAL A 135 -8.25 22.25 10.55
CA VAL A 135 -7.45 21.29 9.78
C VAL A 135 -7.71 21.42 8.28
N TYR A 136 -8.97 21.55 7.85
CA TYR A 136 -9.29 21.73 6.43
C TYR A 136 -8.69 23.01 5.85
N LYS A 137 -8.78 24.13 6.58
CA LYS A 137 -8.15 25.39 6.17
C LYS A 137 -6.64 25.25 6.09
N ALA A 138 -6.00 24.73 7.14
CA ALA A 138 -4.55 24.53 7.18
C ALA A 138 -4.04 23.64 6.04
N VAL A 139 -4.78 22.59 5.66
CA VAL A 139 -4.45 21.74 4.51
C VAL A 139 -4.55 22.53 3.21
N THR A 140 -5.63 23.28 3.04
CA THR A 140 -5.86 24.11 1.84
C THR A 140 -4.75 25.15 1.68
N ASP A 141 -4.42 25.88 2.73
CA ASP A 141 -3.38 26.90 2.73
C ASP A 141 -1.99 26.28 2.50
N SER A 142 -1.71 25.13 3.12
CA SER A 142 -0.45 24.41 2.92
C SER A 142 -0.27 23.92 1.49
N LEU A 143 -1.34 23.44 0.83
CA LEU A 143 -1.27 23.02 -0.57
C LEU A 143 -1.10 24.22 -1.51
N ARG A 144 -1.84 25.31 -1.27
CA ARG A 144 -1.77 26.54 -2.07
C ARG A 144 -0.40 27.21 -1.98
N THR A 145 0.17 27.31 -0.79
CA THR A 145 1.52 27.88 -0.56
C THR A 145 2.60 27.13 -1.34
N ARG A 146 2.33 25.87 -1.70
CA ARG A 146 3.25 24.97 -2.37
C ARG A 146 2.92 24.72 -3.85
N GLY A 147 1.90 25.37 -4.40
CA GLY A 147 1.44 25.15 -5.78
C GLY A 147 0.92 23.73 -6.04
N LEU A 148 0.48 23.01 -5.00
CA LEU A 148 0.02 21.63 -5.10
C LEU A 148 -1.50 21.50 -5.27
N ASP A 149 -2.24 22.61 -5.28
CA ASP A 149 -3.69 22.61 -5.37
C ASP A 149 -4.23 22.03 -6.68
N GLU A 150 -3.49 22.18 -7.79
CA GLU A 150 -3.85 21.60 -9.09
C GLU A 150 -3.61 20.07 -9.13
N HIS A 151 -2.70 19.56 -8.31
CA HIS A 151 -2.30 18.15 -8.29
C HIS A 151 -2.96 17.34 -7.17
N VAL A 152 -3.31 18.00 -6.07
CA VAL A 152 -3.83 17.37 -4.84
C VAL A 152 -5.24 17.86 -4.56
N THR A 153 -6.23 16.98 -4.68
CA THR A 153 -7.64 17.33 -4.41
C THR A 153 -8.00 17.08 -2.95
N ILE A 154 -8.65 18.04 -2.29
CA ILE A 154 -9.21 17.83 -0.95
C ILE A 154 -10.65 17.30 -1.09
N LYS A 155 -10.94 16.14 -0.51
CA LYS A 155 -12.27 15.51 -0.49
C LYS A 155 -12.80 15.46 0.94
N THR A 156 -14.02 15.94 1.14
CA THR A 156 -14.71 15.81 2.42
C THR A 156 -15.40 14.45 2.50
N THR A 157 -15.17 13.70 3.57
CA THR A 157 -15.74 12.37 3.77
C THR A 157 -16.77 12.35 4.89
N GLY A 158 -17.64 11.34 4.84
CA GLY A 158 -18.53 10.98 5.94
C GLY A 158 -17.79 10.38 7.16
N CYS A 159 -18.57 9.88 8.11
CA CYS A 159 -18.06 9.28 9.34
C CYS A 159 -17.20 8.04 9.04
N GLN A 160 -15.94 8.07 9.48
CA GLN A 160 -15.00 6.95 9.32
C GLN A 160 -15.01 6.00 10.53
N LYS A 161 -16.09 6.01 11.35
CA LYS A 161 -16.26 5.21 12.58
C LYS A 161 -15.13 5.38 13.62
N GLN A 162 -14.39 6.49 13.56
CA GLN A 162 -13.26 6.80 14.43
C GLN A 162 -13.49 8.12 15.20
N CYS A 163 -14.73 8.39 15.59
CA CYS A 163 -15.13 9.66 16.23
C CYS A 163 -14.36 9.97 17.52
N LYS A 164 -13.92 8.95 18.26
CA LYS A 164 -13.12 9.11 19.49
C LYS A 164 -11.71 9.65 19.23
N LYS A 165 -11.18 9.45 18.02
CA LYS A 165 -9.84 9.88 17.59
C LYS A 165 -9.89 10.98 16.51
N GLY A 166 -10.99 11.73 16.45
CA GLY A 166 -11.11 12.85 15.51
C GLY A 166 -10.21 14.03 15.93
N PRO A 167 -9.80 14.90 15.00
CA PRO A 167 -10.08 14.88 13.55
C PRO A 167 -9.38 13.73 12.81
N VAL A 168 -10.05 13.15 11.80
CA VAL A 168 -9.50 12.05 10.99
C VAL A 168 -9.25 12.52 9.58
N MET A 169 -8.02 12.31 9.11
CA MET A 169 -7.55 12.62 7.77
C MET A 169 -6.96 11.36 7.13
N VAL A 170 -7.17 11.17 5.83
CA VAL A 170 -6.56 10.07 5.06
C VAL A 170 -5.91 10.67 3.82
N LEU A 171 -4.67 10.29 3.55
CA LEU A 171 -3.89 10.74 2.40
C LEU A 171 -3.79 9.61 1.38
N MET A 172 -4.13 9.91 0.14
CA MET A 172 -4.00 9.03 -1.03
C MET A 172 -2.88 9.54 -1.93
N PRO A 173 -2.07 8.65 -2.55
CA PRO A 173 -2.32 7.22 -2.77
C PRO A 173 -1.93 6.28 -1.62
N ASP A 174 -1.17 6.75 -0.64
CA ASP A 174 -0.56 5.91 0.42
C ASP A 174 -1.57 5.28 1.39
N LYS A 175 -2.87 5.63 1.28
CA LYS A 175 -3.95 5.27 2.21
C LYS A 175 -3.57 5.54 3.68
N SER A 176 -2.71 6.53 3.91
CA SER A 176 -2.13 6.85 5.22
C SER A 176 -3.16 7.59 6.07
N ARG A 177 -3.47 7.03 7.23
CA ARG A 177 -4.51 7.54 8.13
C ARG A 177 -3.88 8.30 9.28
N TYR A 178 -4.32 9.54 9.44
CA TYR A 178 -3.98 10.43 10.52
C TYR A 178 -5.20 10.65 11.42
N THR A 179 -4.97 10.61 12.73
CA THR A 179 -6.00 10.78 13.76
C THR A 179 -5.53 11.80 14.78
N GLN A 180 -6.46 12.52 15.42
CA GLN A 180 -6.16 13.63 16.33
C GLN A 180 -5.22 14.66 15.69
N VAL A 181 -5.47 14.96 14.42
CA VAL A 181 -4.62 15.85 13.65
C VAL A 181 -4.83 17.29 14.11
N ASP A 182 -3.72 17.94 14.46
CA ASP A 182 -3.68 19.37 14.76
C ASP A 182 -3.36 20.18 13.49
N SER A 183 -3.87 21.41 13.40
CA SER A 183 -3.60 22.32 12.29
C SER A 183 -2.12 22.64 12.13
N GLN A 184 -1.36 22.69 13.24
CA GLN A 184 0.09 22.95 13.23
C GLN A 184 0.90 21.82 12.59
N GLN A 185 0.41 20.58 12.66
CA GLN A 185 1.11 19.42 12.13
C GLN A 185 0.91 19.23 10.62
N ILE A 186 -0.04 19.97 10.03
CA ILE A 186 -0.42 19.80 8.63
C ILE A 186 0.72 20.11 7.67
N SER A 187 1.48 21.18 7.92
CA SER A 187 2.63 21.55 7.08
C SER A 187 3.62 20.39 6.96
N THR A 188 3.97 19.78 8.09
CA THR A 188 4.89 18.64 8.19
C THR A 188 4.32 17.38 7.53
N ILE A 189 3.02 17.12 7.69
CA ILE A 189 2.36 15.95 7.07
C ILE A 189 2.34 16.10 5.55
N VAL A 190 2.01 17.29 5.05
CA VAL A 190 2.00 17.63 3.62
C VAL A 190 3.42 17.50 3.05
N ASP A 191 4.43 18.00 3.75
CA ASP A 191 5.84 17.81 3.37
C ASP A 191 6.21 16.34 3.24
N LYS A 192 5.95 15.55 4.28
CA LYS A 192 6.35 14.14 4.28
C LYS A 192 5.67 13.33 3.18
N HIS A 193 4.40 13.60 2.89
CA HIS A 193 3.63 12.85 1.88
C HIS A 193 3.76 13.39 0.47
N PHE A 194 3.98 14.69 0.28
CA PHE A 194 4.03 15.32 -1.03
C PHE A 194 5.42 15.82 -1.43
N ALA A 195 6.46 15.65 -0.60
CA ALA A 195 7.85 16.00 -0.95
C ALA A 195 8.33 15.39 -2.28
N CYS A 196 7.84 14.21 -2.65
CA CYS A 196 8.20 13.58 -3.91
C CYS A 196 7.52 14.26 -5.12
N GLN A 197 6.34 14.88 -4.93
CA GLN A 197 5.65 15.63 -5.98
C GLN A 197 6.17 17.06 -6.11
N LEU A 198 6.60 17.69 -5.01
CA LEU A 198 7.25 19.01 -5.00
C LEU A 198 8.53 19.04 -5.85
N LYS A 199 9.33 17.96 -5.84
CA LYS A 199 10.56 17.85 -6.64
C LYS A 199 10.33 17.78 -8.15
N SER A 200 9.09 17.56 -8.59
CA SER A 200 8.77 17.39 -10.01
C SER A 200 8.50 18.71 -10.75
N GLN A 201 8.29 19.82 -10.03
CA GLN A 201 7.92 21.11 -10.60
C GLN A 201 9.07 22.14 -10.61
N GLN A 202 10.30 21.72 -10.30
CA GLN A 202 11.45 22.61 -10.17
C GLN A 202 12.47 22.45 -11.30
N ASN A 203 11.99 22.10 -12.50
CA ASN A 203 12.79 22.02 -13.72
C ASN A 203 12.08 22.74 -14.87
#